data_AF-A0A8T7A6U3-F1
#
_entry.id   AF-A0A8T7A6U3-F1
#
_cell.length_a   1.000
_cell.length_b   1.000
_cell.length_c   1.000
_cell.angle_alpha   90.00
_cell.angle_beta   90.00
_cell.angle_gamma   90.00
#
_symmetry.space_group_name_H-M   'P 1'
#
loop_
_entity.id
_entity.type
_entity.pdbx_description
1 polymer ?
#
loop_
_entity_poly.entity_id
_entity_poly.type
_entity_poly.pdbx_seq_one_letter_code
_entity_poly.pdbx_strand_id
1 'polypeptide(L)' 'MRLRHIEVFHAVYLTGSVSGGARALNVSQPTVSKVLKHAEDQLGFKLFHRSK' A
#
# COMPACT_ATOMS: atom_id res chain seq x y z
N MET A 1 -2.39 -9.04 -10.28
CA MET A 1 -2.71 -7.67 -9.83
C MET A 1 -4.21 -7.39 -9.98
N ARG A 2 -4.78 -6.45 -9.21
CA ARG A 2 -6.20 -6.01 -9.23
C ARG A 2 -6.27 -4.50 -8.95
N LEU A 3 -7.35 -3.81 -9.32
CA LEU A 3 -7.54 -2.37 -9.09
C LEU A 3 -7.26 -1.95 -7.63
N ARG A 4 -7.72 -2.74 -6.65
CA ARG A 4 -7.47 -2.47 -5.23
C ARG A 4 -5.98 -2.35 -4.87
N HIS A 5 -5.09 -3.07 -5.56
CA HIS A 5 -3.64 -2.95 -5.34
C HIS A 5 -3.11 -1.60 -5.84
N ILE A 6 -3.61 -1.13 -6.98
CA ILE A 6 -3.24 0.15 -7.57
C ILE A 6 -3.74 1.30 -6.69
N GLU A 7 -4.98 1.24 -6.21
CA GLU A 7 -5.54 2.23 -5.27
C GLU A 7 -4.71 2.32 -3.99
N VAL A 8 -4.38 1.17 -3.38
CA VAL A 8 -3.62 1.11 -2.14
C VAL A 8 -2.19 1.62 -2.36
N PHE A 9 -1.53 1.22 -3.45
CA PHE A 9 -0.23 1.75 -3.83
C PHE A 9 -0.28 3.27 -4.01
N HIS A 10 -1.23 3.77 -4.80
CA HIS A 10 -1.37 5.20 -5.09
C HIS A 10 -1.66 6.02 -3.83
N ALA A 11 -2.54 5.54 -2.94
CA ALA A 11 -2.82 6.20 -1.67
C ALA A 11 -1.59 6.29 -0.77
N VAL A 12 -0.78 5.23 -0.69
CA VAL A 12 0.47 5.24 0.09
C VAL A 12 1.54 6.11 -0.55
N TYR A 13 1.64 6.08 -1.89
CA TYR A 13 2.53 6.95 -2.66
C TYR A 13 2.22 8.44 -2.42
N LEU A 14 0.95 8.83 -2.52
CA LEU A 14 0.52 10.23 -2.33
C LEU A 14 0.68 10.70 -0.88
N THR A 15 0.43 9.83 0.09
CA THR A 15 0.44 10.20 1.52
C THR A 15 1.80 9.98 2.20
N GLY A 16 2.76 9.37 1.51
CA GLY A 16 4.10 9.07 2.01
C GLY A 16 4.16 8.01 3.11
N SER A 17 3.03 7.41 3.53
CA SER A 17 3.02 6.43 4.61
C SER A 17 1.85 5.46 4.52
N VAL A 18 2.04 4.24 5.04
CA VAL A 18 0.98 3.23 5.13
C VAL A 18 -0.19 3.73 5.98
N SER A 19 0.09 4.41 7.10
CA SER A 19 -0.94 4.99 7.97
C SER A 19 -1.66 6.19 7.34
N GLY A 20 -0.99 6.95 6.48
CA GLY A 20 -1.61 7.99 5.66
C GLY A 20 -2.57 7.38 4.64
N GLY A 21 -2.12 6.39 3.88
CA GLY A 21 -2.94 5.71 2.86
C GLY A 21 -4.16 5.01 3.46
N ALA A 22 -4.03 4.44 4.66
CA ALA A 22 -5.13 3.84 5.40
C ALA A 22 -6.22 4.86 5.77
N ARG A 23 -5.82 6.03 6.29
CA ARG A 23 -6.74 7.14 6.58
C ARG A 23 -7.41 7.67 5.31
N ALA A 24 -6.64 7.87 4.23
CA ALA A 24 -7.16 8.36 2.96
C ALA A 24 -8.19 7.41 2.33
N LEU A 25 -8.01 6.09 2.50
CA LEU A 25 -8.92 5.07 1.98
C LEU A 25 -10.01 4.66 2.99
N ASN A 26 -10.10 5.30 4.15
CA ASN A 26 -11.00 4.96 5.25
C ASN A 26 -10.99 3.47 5.62
N VAL A 27 -9.79 2.90 5.79
CA VAL A 27 -9.58 1.50 6.20
C VAL A 27 -8.52 1.39 7.28
N SER A 28 -8.41 0.21 7.90
CA SER A 28 -7.34 -0.08 8.85
C SER A 28 -5.96 -0.15 8.17
N GLN A 29 -4.90 0.23 8.89
CA GLN A 29 -3.52 0.09 8.42
C GLN A 29 -3.15 -1.38 8.05
N PRO A 30 -3.56 -2.43 8.81
CA PRO A 30 -3.34 -3.82 8.42
C PRO A 30 -3.93 -4.17 7.05
N THR A 31 -5.08 -3.59 6.68
CA THR A 31 -5.70 -3.80 5.35
C THR A 31 -4.77 -3.32 4.23
N VAL A 32 -4.23 -2.10 4.37
CA VAL A 32 -3.27 -1.52 3.41
C VAL A 32 -2.01 -2.36 3.33
N SER A 33 -1.42 -2.72 4.48
CA SER A 33 -0.21 -3.55 4.54
C SER A 33 -0.38 -4.91 3.85
N LYS A 34 -1.53 -5.57 4.06
CA LYS A 34 -1.83 -6.88 3.44
C LYS A 34 -1.96 -6.75 1.92
N VAL A 35 -2.65 -5.72 1.43
CA VAL A 35 -2.81 -5.49 -0.01
C VAL A 35 -1.47 -5.15 -0.66
N LEU A 36 -0.65 -4.29 -0.05
CA LEU A 36 0.69 -3.99 -0.57
C LEU A 36 1.57 -5.24 -0.62
N LYS A 37 1.59 -6.05 0.45
CA LYS A 37 2.35 -7.30 0.47
C LYS A 37 1.92 -8.23 -0.67
N HIS A 38 0.61 -8.39 -0.88
CA HIS A 38 0.11 -9.22 -1.98
C HIS A 38 0.48 -8.66 -3.36
N ALA A 39 0.55 -7.34 -3.52
CA ALA A 39 1.03 -6.72 -4.75
C ALA A 39 2.53 -6.99 -4.97
N GLU A 40 3.36 -6.81 -3.94
CA GLU A 40 4.80 -7.11 -3.97
C GLU A 40 5.07 -8.59 -4.28
N ASP A 41 4.32 -9.50 -3.67
CA ASP A 41 4.44 -10.95 -3.90
C ASP A 41 4.13 -11.31 -5.37
N GLN A 42 3.16 -10.62 -6.00
CA GLN A 42 2.83 -10.82 -7.42
C GLN A 42 3.85 -10.18 -8.37
N LEU A 43 4.51 -9.11 -7.94
CA LEU A 43 5.49 -8.37 -8.75
C LEU A 43 6.92 -8.92 -8.60
N GLY A 44 7.21 -9.62 -7.50
CA GLY A 44 8.54 -10.16 -7.21
C GLY A 44 9.53 -9.12 -6.66
N PHE A 45 9.06 -7.91 -6.32
CA PHE A 45 9.91 -6.85 -5.76
C PHE A 45 9.13 -5.94 -4.80
N LYS A 46 9.87 -5.17 -4.00
CA LYS A 46 9.31 -4.22 -3.02
C LYS A 46 8.82 -2.94 -3.69
N LEU A 47 7.59 -2.53 -3.36
CA LEU A 47 6.99 -1.32 -3.90
C LEU A 47 7.47 -0.06 -3.17
N PHE A 48 7.85 -0.20 -1.89
CA PHE A 48 8.33 0.90 -1.06
C PHE A 48 9.51 0.48 -0.19
N HIS A 49 10.41 1.41 0.07
CA HIS A 49 11.49 1.28 1.06
C HIS A 49 11.11 2.06 2.32
N ARG A 50 11.38 1.51 3.50
CA ARG A 50 11.18 2.22 4.77
C ARG A 50 12.37 3.17 5.00
N SER A 51 12.14 4.47 4.90
CA SER A 51 13.06 5.45 5.49
C SER A 51 12.83 5.52 6.99
N LYS A 52 13.91 5.65 7.76
CA LYS A 52 13.83 6.15 9.14
C LYS A 52 13.51 7.64 9.13
#